data_AF-A0A920RE74-F1
#
_entry.id   AF-A0A920RE74-F1
#
_cell.length_a   1.000
_cell.length_b   1.000
_cell.length_c   1.000
_cell.angle_alpha   90.00
_cell.angle_beta   90.00
_cell.angle_gamma   90.00
#
_symmetry.space_group_name_H-M   'P 1'
#
loop_
_entity.id
_entity.type
_entity.pdbx_description
1 polymer ?
#
loop_
_entity_poly.entity_id
_entity_poly.type
_entity_poly.pdbx_seq_one_letter_code
_entity_poly.pdbx_strand_id
1 'polypeptide(L)'
;MKDLFSLINKPDTSHDFDNIRIGIASPDKIRSWSFGEVKKPETINYRTFKPERDGLFCAKLFGPMSDYECLCGKYKRLKHRGVICEKCGVEVTLSKVRRERMGHIELASPCAHIWFLKVAAVSVGRIA
;
A
#
# COMPACT_ATOMS: atom_id res chain seq x y z
N MET A 1 39.88 -2.78 -10.54
CA MET A 1 39.45 -2.06 -11.77
C MET A 1 38.18 -2.66 -12.42
N LYS A 2 37.91 -3.97 -12.26
CA LYS A 2 36.66 -4.61 -12.72
C LYS A 2 35.41 -4.17 -11.93
N ASP A 3 35.57 -3.79 -10.67
CA ASP A 3 34.45 -3.39 -9.78
C ASP A 3 33.91 -1.99 -10.07
N LEU A 4 34.68 -1.13 -10.74
CA LEU A 4 34.23 0.22 -11.12
C LEU A 4 33.23 0.17 -12.28
N PHE A 5 33.44 -0.76 -13.23
CA PHE A 5 32.54 -0.95 -14.38
C PHE A 5 31.16 -1.50 -13.99
N SER A 6 31.05 -2.23 -12.86
CA SER A 6 29.76 -2.69 -12.34
C SER A 6 28.90 -1.60 -11.68
N LEU A 7 29.50 -0.46 -11.34
CA LEU A 7 28.78 0.71 -10.83
C LEU A 7 28.27 1.62 -11.95
N ILE A 8 28.99 1.68 -13.08
CA ILE A 8 28.62 2.46 -14.26
C ILE A 8 27.46 1.81 -15.05
N ASN A 9 27.34 0.49 -14.99
CA ASN A 9 26.29 -0.27 -15.68
C ASN A 9 25.09 -0.65 -14.79
N LYS A 10 24.89 0.02 -13.65
CA LYS A 10 23.56 -0.04 -13.03
C LYS A 10 22.64 0.74 -13.98
N PRO A 11 21.62 0.10 -14.59
CA PRO A 11 20.57 0.89 -15.22
C PRO A 11 20.01 1.79 -14.11
N ASP A 12 20.14 3.11 -14.28
CA ASP A 12 19.43 4.05 -13.45
C ASP A 12 17.95 3.70 -13.59
N THR A 13 17.41 3.03 -12.57
CA THR A 13 15.97 2.75 -12.47
C THR A 13 15.22 4.00 -12.03
N SER A 14 15.76 5.20 -12.26
CA SER A 14 14.94 6.40 -12.39
C SER A 14 14.27 6.27 -13.75
N HIS A 15 13.04 5.76 -13.74
CA HIS A 15 12.16 5.89 -14.88
C HIS A 15 11.84 7.37 -15.05
N ASP A 16 12.75 8.10 -15.69
CA ASP A 16 12.47 9.44 -16.19
C ASP A 16 11.31 9.31 -17.17
N PHE A 17 10.22 10.02 -16.88
CA PHE A 17 9.01 9.99 -17.68
C PHE A 17 8.89 11.32 -18.41
N ASP A 18 8.57 11.28 -19.71
CA ASP A 18 8.42 12.50 -20.51
C ASP A 18 7.05 13.17 -20.32
N ASN A 19 6.03 12.39 -19.93
CA ASN A 19 4.64 12.85 -19.86
C ASN A 19 3.89 12.25 -18.67
N ILE A 20 2.98 13.05 -18.07
CA ILE A 20 2.06 12.61 -17.02
C ILE A 20 0.63 12.68 -17.57
N ARG A 21 -0.15 11.61 -17.37
CA ARG A 21 -1.60 11.61 -17.62
C ARG A 21 -2.38 11.47 -16.32
N ILE A 22 -3.51 12.16 -16.22
CA ILE A 22 -4.50 11.97 -15.16
C ILE A 22 -5.81 11.46 -15.75
N GLY A 23 -6.52 10.62 -15.00
CA GLY A 23 -7.81 10.08 -15.42
C GLY A 23 -8.54 9.42 -14.26
N ILE A 24 -9.82 9.11 -14.46
CA ILE A 24 -10.66 8.47 -13.45
C ILE A 24 -10.21 7.01 -13.29
N ALA A 25 -10.15 6.54 -12.05
CA ALA A 25 -9.85 5.14 -11.74
C ALA A 25 -11.14 4.31 -11.74
N SER A 26 -11.14 3.19 -12.46
CA SER A 26 -12.21 2.20 -12.36
C SER A 26 -12.12 1.43 -11.03
N PRO A 27 -13.21 0.81 -10.55
CA PRO A 27 -13.19 -0.02 -9.34
C PRO A 27 -12.11 -1.12 -9.40
N ASP A 28 -11.97 -1.79 -10.55
CA ASP A 28 -10.94 -2.82 -10.74
C ASP A 28 -9.52 -2.26 -10.67
N LYS A 29 -9.32 -1.02 -11.15
CA LYS A 29 -8.03 -0.34 -11.06
C LYS A 29 -7.69 0.00 -9.60
N ILE A 30 -8.66 0.45 -8.81
CA ILE A 30 -8.48 0.69 -7.37
C ILE A 30 -8.08 -0.60 -6.65
N ARG A 31 -8.75 -1.72 -6.97
CA ARG A 31 -8.40 -3.04 -6.43
C ARG A 31 -6.98 -3.48 -6.83
N SER A 32 -6.56 -3.18 -8.06
CA SER A 32 -5.22 -3.55 -8.56
C SER A 32 -4.07 -2.85 -7.82
N TRP A 33 -4.30 -1.65 -7.27
CA TRP A 33 -3.30 -0.95 -6.45
C TRP A 33 -3.25 -1.45 -5.02
N SER A 34 -4.27 -2.18 -4.59
CA SER A 34 -4.45 -2.53 -3.20
C SER A 34 -3.73 -3.81 -2.81
N PHE A 35 -3.09 -3.79 -1.64
CA PHE A 35 -2.50 -4.96 -1.00
C PHE A 35 -3.51 -5.73 -0.12
N GLY A 36 -4.74 -5.22 -0.01
CA GLY A 36 -5.88 -5.91 0.59
C GLY A 36 -6.89 -4.97 1.21
N GLU A 37 -7.94 -5.57 1.74
CA GLU A 37 -9.15 -4.89 2.22
C GLU A 37 -9.04 -4.53 3.71
N VAL A 38 -9.39 -3.28 4.05
CA VAL A 38 -9.56 -2.86 5.44
C VAL A 38 -11.02 -3.09 5.86
N LYS A 39 -11.22 -3.94 6.85
CA LYS A 39 -12.56 -4.35 7.33
C LYS A 39 -12.98 -3.68 8.61
N LYS A 40 -12.00 -3.15 9.33
CA LYS A 40 -12.07 -2.83 10.75
C LYS A 40 -11.62 -1.38 10.94
N PRO A 41 -12.38 -0.53 11.67
CA PRO A 41 -11.98 0.85 11.93
C PRO A 41 -10.85 0.98 12.95
N GLU A 42 -10.46 -0.13 13.61
CA GLU A 42 -9.46 -0.14 14.66
C GLU A 42 -8.07 0.24 14.13
N THR A 43 -7.33 0.99 14.94
CA THR A 43 -6.02 1.54 14.56
C THR A 43 -4.89 0.76 15.23
N ILE A 44 -4.69 1.00 16.52
CA ILE A 44 -3.67 0.39 17.35
C ILE A 44 -4.29 -0.08 18.66
N ASN A 45 -3.74 -1.14 19.21
CA ASN A 45 -4.13 -1.63 20.51
C ASN A 45 -3.66 -0.66 21.62
N TYR A 46 -4.56 -0.25 22.50
CA TYR A 46 -4.27 0.74 23.54
C TYR A 46 -3.18 0.31 24.54
N ARG A 47 -3.03 -1.00 24.78
CA ARG A 47 -2.07 -1.52 25.78
C ARG A 47 -0.73 -1.91 25.16
N THR A 48 -0.76 -2.51 23.98
CA THR A 48 0.45 -3.05 23.34
C THR A 48 1.04 -2.13 22.29
N PHE A 49 0.32 -1.08 21.89
CA PHE A 49 0.65 -0.17 20.78
C PHE A 49 0.90 -0.89 19.44
N LYS A 50 0.49 -2.16 19.33
CA LYS A 50 0.60 -2.94 18.10
C LYS A 50 -0.59 -2.62 17.20
N PRO A 51 -0.39 -2.52 15.87
CA PRO A 51 -1.49 -2.35 14.94
C PRO A 51 -2.44 -3.54 15.00
N GLU A 52 -3.74 -3.24 14.93
CA GLU A 52 -4.79 -4.25 14.93
C GLU A 52 -4.86 -4.98 13.57
N ARG A 53 -5.35 -6.22 13.60
CA ARG A 53 -5.48 -7.04 12.38
C ARG A 53 -6.67 -6.57 11.55
N ASP A 54 -6.46 -6.44 10.25
CA ASP A 54 -7.43 -5.94 9.25
C ASP A 54 -7.94 -4.50 9.52
N GLY A 55 -7.27 -3.79 10.43
CA GLY A 55 -7.52 -2.39 10.76
C GLY A 55 -6.76 -1.40 9.89
N LEU A 56 -6.95 -0.10 10.17
CA LEU A 56 -6.38 1.02 9.39
C LEU A 56 -4.85 1.02 9.32
N PHE A 57 -4.16 0.45 10.31
CA PHE A 57 -2.69 0.38 10.35
C PHE A 57 -2.13 -1.03 10.20
N CYS A 58 -2.95 -1.99 9.77
CA CYS A 58 -2.61 -3.41 9.75
C CYS A 58 -1.26 -3.69 9.07
N ALA A 59 -0.34 -4.33 9.79
CA ALA A 59 0.99 -4.65 9.26
C ALA A 59 0.97 -5.69 8.13
N LYS A 60 -0.09 -6.51 8.04
CA LYS A 60 -0.25 -7.48 6.95
C LYS A 60 -0.46 -6.79 5.60
N LEU A 61 -1.27 -5.72 5.58
CA LEU A 61 -1.62 -4.99 4.36
C LEU A 61 -0.54 -4.00 3.97
N PHE A 62 -0.17 -3.13 4.91
CA PHE A 62 0.73 -2.01 4.63
C PHE A 62 2.21 -2.36 4.78
N GLY A 63 2.54 -3.48 5.43
CA GLY A 63 3.92 -3.91 5.67
C GLY A 63 4.40 -3.72 7.12
N PRO A 64 5.64 -4.14 7.42
CA PRO A 64 6.15 -4.25 8.79
C PRO A 64 6.40 -2.89 9.46
N MET A 65 6.28 -2.85 10.79
CA MET A 65 6.54 -1.65 11.61
C MET A 65 8.04 -1.36 11.76
N SER A 66 8.88 -2.39 11.64
CA SER A 66 10.33 -2.30 11.81
C SER A 66 11.00 -3.02 10.65
N ASP A 67 12.18 -2.54 10.27
CA ASP A 67 12.89 -3.07 9.11
C ASP A 67 13.27 -4.54 9.31
N TYR A 68 12.88 -5.38 8.35
CA TYR A 68 13.18 -6.82 8.33
C TYR A 68 12.74 -7.56 9.60
N GLU A 69 11.63 -7.13 10.19
CA GLU A 69 11.01 -7.80 11.34
C GLU A 69 9.49 -7.93 11.15
N CYS A 70 8.97 -9.15 11.37
CA CYS A 70 7.54 -9.39 11.37
C CYS A 70 6.89 -8.93 12.69
N LEU A 71 5.59 -8.60 12.68
CA LEU A 71 4.87 -8.07 13.85
C LEU A 71 4.91 -8.97 15.11
N CYS A 72 4.94 -10.29 14.93
CA CYS A 72 4.99 -11.23 16.06
C CYS A 72 6.41 -11.48 16.60
N GLY A 73 7.45 -11.00 15.91
CA GLY A 73 8.85 -11.19 16.29
C GLY A 73 9.43 -12.59 16.00
N LYS A 74 8.68 -13.50 15.35
CA LYS A 74 9.16 -14.85 14.98
C LYS A 74 10.32 -14.77 13.96
N TYR A 75 10.12 -13.98 12.90
CA TYR A 75 11.13 -13.71 11.89
C TYR A 75 11.71 -12.32 12.14
N LYS A 76 13.02 -12.26 12.34
CA LYS A 76 13.82 -11.05 12.54
C LYS A 76 15.10 -11.12 11.71
N ARG A 77 15.67 -9.94 11.45
CA ARG A 77 16.94 -9.71 10.74
C ARG A 77 16.85 -10.04 9.24
N LEU A 78 17.87 -9.62 8.51
CA LEU A 78 17.96 -9.72 7.05
C LEU A 78 17.82 -11.14 6.48
N LYS A 79 18.12 -12.18 7.28
CA LYS A 79 18.11 -13.58 6.81
C LYS A 79 16.76 -14.06 6.28
N HIS A 80 15.67 -13.46 6.76
CA HIS A 80 14.30 -13.85 6.42
C HIS A 80 13.63 -12.85 5.48
N ARG A 81 14.42 -12.04 4.76
CA ARG A 81 13.90 -11.05 3.81
C ARG A 81 12.97 -11.70 2.78
N GLY A 82 11.80 -11.10 2.58
CA GLY A 82 10.77 -11.57 1.65
C GLY A 82 9.90 -12.72 2.18
N VAL A 83 10.12 -13.18 3.42
CA VAL A 83 9.34 -14.28 3.99
C VAL A 83 7.98 -13.81 4.52
N ILE A 84 6.96 -14.51 4.04
CA ILE A 84 5.62 -14.78 4.58
C ILE A 84 5.54 -15.18 6.07
N CYS A 85 5.32 -14.32 7.06
CA CYS A 85 5.15 -14.86 8.42
C CYS A 85 3.84 -15.67 8.57
N GLU A 86 3.94 -16.98 8.81
CA GLU A 86 2.81 -17.90 9.08
C GLU A 86 1.82 -17.41 10.16
N LYS A 87 2.33 -16.75 11.22
CA LYS A 87 1.53 -16.39 12.39
C LYS A 87 0.80 -15.05 12.23
N CYS A 88 1.49 -14.03 11.73
CA CYS A 88 0.92 -12.68 11.61
C CYS A 88 0.62 -12.25 10.17
N GLY A 89 1.03 -13.02 9.16
CA GLY A 89 0.87 -12.70 7.75
C GLY A 89 1.69 -11.51 7.26
N VAL A 90 2.61 -10.98 8.10
CA VAL A 90 3.44 -9.83 7.76
C VAL A 90 4.64 -10.29 6.96
N GLU A 91 4.84 -9.68 5.81
CA GLU A 91 6.01 -9.86 4.97
C GLU A 91 7.23 -9.16 5.59
N VAL A 92 8.36 -9.85 5.62
CA VAL A 92 9.61 -9.32 6.17
C VAL A 92 10.32 -8.45 5.13
N THR A 93 10.03 -7.15 5.13
CA THR A 93 10.61 -6.15 4.22
C THR A 93 11.08 -4.90 4.97
N LEU A 94 11.54 -3.90 4.23
CA LEU A 94 11.75 -2.55 4.77
C LEU A 94 10.41 -1.95 5.21
N SER A 95 10.42 -1.18 6.30
CA SER A 95 9.26 -0.43 6.78
C SER A 95 8.84 0.69 5.83
N LYS A 96 9.75 1.14 4.95
CA LYS A 96 9.49 2.15 3.90
C LYS A 96 8.29 1.81 3.02
N VAL A 97 8.04 0.51 2.76
CA VAL A 97 6.92 0.06 1.91
C VAL A 97 5.56 0.53 2.43
N ARG A 98 5.43 0.84 3.73
CA ARG A 98 4.19 1.38 4.33
C ARG A 98 3.77 2.73 3.73
N ARG A 99 4.69 3.46 3.11
CA ARG A 99 4.41 4.74 2.43
C ARG A 99 3.96 4.54 0.98
N GLU A 100 4.18 3.36 0.41
CA GLU A 100 3.96 3.04 -1.00
C GLU A 100 2.74 2.12 -1.20
N ARG A 101 2.46 1.22 -0.24
CA ARG A 101 1.35 0.27 -0.32
C ARG A 101 0.01 0.96 -0.04
N MET A 102 -0.98 0.70 -0.90
CA MET A 102 -2.35 1.18 -0.75
C MET A 102 -3.27 0.06 -0.23
N GLY A 103 -4.34 0.46 0.47
CA GLY A 103 -5.45 -0.40 0.90
C GLY A 103 -6.74 0.04 0.23
N HIS A 104 -7.75 -0.82 0.20
CA HIS A 104 -9.10 -0.46 -0.25
C HIS A 104 -10.15 -0.86 0.78
N ILE A 105 -11.35 -0.30 0.62
CA ILE A 105 -12.55 -0.66 1.38
C ILE A 105 -13.63 -0.94 0.33
N GLU A 106 -14.24 -2.12 0.40
CA GLU A 106 -15.39 -2.42 -0.44
C GLU A 106 -16.64 -1.77 0.15
N LEU A 107 -17.28 -0.90 -0.62
CA LEU A 107 -18.49 -0.22 -0.18
C LEU A 107 -19.71 -1.12 -0.37
N ALA A 108 -20.57 -1.19 0.64
CA ALA A 108 -21.80 -1.97 0.56
C ALA A 108 -22.81 -1.40 -0.45
N SER A 109 -22.72 -0.11 -0.76
CA SER A 109 -23.59 0.60 -1.70
C SER A 109 -22.76 1.59 -2.52
N PRO A 110 -23.09 1.83 -3.80
CA PRO A 110 -22.40 2.83 -4.60
C PRO A 110 -22.54 4.23 -4.00
N CYS A 111 -21.41 4.92 -3.85
CA CYS A 111 -21.34 6.30 -3.35
C CYS A 111 -20.86 7.24 -4.44
N ALA A 112 -21.57 8.36 -4.64
CA ALA A 112 -21.14 9.40 -5.56
C ALA A 112 -19.91 10.13 -5.02
N HIS A 113 -18.87 10.28 -5.85
CA HIS A 113 -17.68 11.02 -5.46
C HIS A 113 -17.99 12.53 -5.42
N ILE A 114 -17.78 13.14 -4.25
CA ILE A 114 -18.22 14.52 -3.95
C ILE A 114 -17.70 15.57 -4.94
N TRP A 115 -16.49 15.40 -5.49
CA TRP A 115 -15.91 16.34 -6.47
C TRP A 115 -16.69 16.39 -7.79
N PHE A 116 -17.39 15.32 -8.18
CA PHE A 116 -18.23 15.31 -9.39
C PHE A 116 -19.70 15.63 -9.08
N LEU A 117 -20.08 15.72 -7.81
CA LEU A 117 -21.42 16.09 -7.38
C LEU A 117 -21.58 17.60 -7.19
N LYS A 118 -20.59 18.25 -6.55
CA LYS A 118 -20.70 19.67 -6.12
C LYS A 118 -20.17 20.68 -7.15
N VAL A 119 -19.47 20.25 -8.20
CA VAL A 119 -18.93 21.15 -9.23
C VAL A 119 -19.98 21.35 -10.32
N ALA A 120 -20.46 22.59 -10.48
CA ALA A 120 -21.55 22.96 -11.39
C ALA A 120 -21.30 22.69 -12.89
N ALA A 121 -20.07 22.38 -13.31
CA ALA A 121 -19.72 22.22 -14.74
C ALA A 121 -19.79 20.77 -15.27
N VAL A 122 -19.59 19.75 -14.42
CA VAL A 122 -19.60 18.32 -14.78
C VAL A 122 -20.65 17.62 -13.93
N SER A 123 -21.90 18.06 -14.03
CA SER A 123 -22.99 17.38 -13.34
C SER A 123 -23.24 16.02 -14.00
N VAL A 124 -23.39 14.97 -13.19
CA VAL A 124 -23.93 13.66 -13.60
C VAL A 124 -25.28 13.83 -14.35
N GLY A 125 -26.00 14.93 -14.09
CA GLY A 125 -27.21 15.32 -14.82
C GLY A 125 -27.01 15.89 -16.23
N ARG A 126 -25.77 16.08 -16.73
CA ARG A 126 -25.49 16.51 -18.12
C ARG A 126 -25.18 15.36 -19.08
N ILE A 127 -25.16 14.11 -18.60
CA ILE A 127 -24.90 12.89 -19.41
C ILE A 127 -26.23 12.21 -19.81
N ALA A 128 -27.38 12.88 -19.62
CA ALA A 128 -28.70 12.42 -20.06
C ALA A 128 -29.15 13.16 -21.33
#